data_AF-A0A942P139-F1
#
_entry.id   AF-A0A942P139-F1
#
_cell.length_a   1.000
_cell.length_b   1.000
_cell.length_c   1.000
_cell.angle_alpha   90.00
_cell.angle_beta   90.00
_cell.angle_gamma   90.00
#
_symmetry.space_group_name_H-M   'P 1'
#
loop_
_entity.id
_entity.type
_entity.pdbx_description
1 polymer ?
#
loop_
_entity_poly.entity_id
_entity_poly.type
_entity_poly.pdbx_seq_one_letter_code
_entity_poly.pdbx_strand_id
1 'polypeptide(L)'
;MSWKCPLCQKQFAKTNQSHICIQKNTKDLFTRSQPQVHETYKILVQQLKKRLRFTVTTSAKSITLYAPNHKAFYVMKPGKTFLDSFFILDEKLEEFPVYKVAQPSKTRYAHFIRFYSKDDIEQTALHLIEQAYQFFTKQ
;
A
#
# COMPACT_ATOMS: atom_id res chain seq x y z
N MET A 1 33.16 1.42 11.69
CA MET A 1 32.44 1.79 12.92
C MET A 1 31.03 2.21 12.51
N SER A 2 29.99 1.57 13.05
CA SER A 2 28.61 1.99 12.79
C SER A 2 28.26 3.14 13.73
N TRP A 3 27.77 4.25 13.17
CA TRP A 3 27.20 5.33 13.97
C TRP A 3 25.71 5.10 14.09
N LYS A 4 25.17 5.22 15.30
CA LYS A 4 23.74 5.10 15.57
C LYS A 4 23.15 6.50 15.68
N CYS A 5 22.12 6.79 14.89
CA CYS A 5 21.43 8.07 15.01
C CYS A 5 20.80 8.20 16.40
N PRO A 6 21.05 9.27 17.17
CA PRO A 6 20.47 9.43 18.51
C PRO A 6 18.94 9.62 18.45
N LEU A 7 18.42 10.13 17.33
CA LEU A 7 16.99 10.44 17.16
C LEU A 7 16.17 9.22 16.73
N CYS A 8 16.63 8.48 15.70
CA CYS A 8 15.86 7.36 15.13
C CYS A 8 16.45 5.97 15.42
N GLN A 9 17.59 5.90 16.10
CA GLN A 9 18.25 4.67 16.54
C GLN A 9 18.67 3.70 15.41
N LYS A 10 18.58 4.10 14.14
CA LYS A 10 19.10 3.34 13.00
C LYS A 10 20.63 3.40 12.96
N GLN A 11 21.24 2.29 12.54
CA GLN A 11 22.68 2.20 12.32
C GLN A 11 23.03 2.64 10.90
N PHE A 12 24.06 3.47 10.78
CA PHE A 12 24.58 4.00 9.54
C PHE A 12 26.09 3.76 9.44
N ALA A 13 26.59 3.68 8.21
CA ALA A 13 28.00 3.44 7.93
C ALA A 13 28.89 4.66 8.23
N LYS A 14 28.32 5.88 8.21
CA LYS A 14 29.01 7.14 8.45
C LYS A 14 28.38 7.92 9.59
N THR A 15 29.20 8.58 10.39
CA THR A 15 28.77 9.51 11.44
C THR A 15 27.99 10.68 10.84
N ASN A 16 26.87 11.06 11.46
CA ASN A 16 25.99 12.14 11.00
C ASN A 16 25.50 12.01 9.55
N GLN A 17 25.41 10.79 9.02
CA GLN A 17 24.91 10.55 7.67
C GLN A 17 23.52 11.19 7.50
N SER A 18 23.32 11.99 6.46
CA SER A 18 22.01 12.59 6.17
C SER A 18 20.96 11.51 5.93
N HIS A 19 19.86 11.56 6.66
CA HIS A 19 18.76 10.62 6.55
C HIS A 19 17.46 11.22 7.09
N ILE A 20 16.33 10.65 6.68
CA ILE A 20 15.03 10.99 7.26
C ILE A 20 14.90 10.25 8.60
N CYS A 21 15.07 10.99 9.69
CA CYS A 21 14.89 10.49 11.06
C CYS A 21 13.43 10.12 11.38
N ILE A 22 12.48 10.75 10.68
CA ILE A 22 11.06 10.68 11.03
C ILE A 22 10.46 9.38 10.47
N GLN A 23 10.14 8.43 11.35
CA GLN A 23 9.06 7.49 11.08
C GLN A 23 7.76 8.29 11.13
N LYS A 24 7.18 8.65 9.98
CA LYS A 24 5.83 9.21 9.98
C LYS A 24 4.87 8.13 10.44
N ASN A 25 4.05 8.44 11.43
CA ASN A 25 3.06 7.51 11.91
C ASN A 25 2.05 7.30 10.80
N THR A 26 1.65 6.05 10.52
CA THR A 26 0.56 5.79 9.57
C THR A 26 -0.69 6.58 9.92
N LYS A 27 -0.93 6.88 11.20
CA LYS A 27 -2.01 7.76 11.67
C LYS A 27 -1.95 9.17 11.08
N ASP A 28 -0.77 9.72 10.83
CA ASP A 28 -0.59 11.09 10.31
C ASP A 28 -1.21 11.24 8.91
N LEU A 29 -1.22 10.14 8.13
CA LEU A 29 -1.86 10.11 6.80
C LEU A 29 -3.38 10.23 6.85
N PHE A 30 -4.00 9.86 7.98
CA PHE A 30 -5.46 9.88 8.14
C PHE A 30 -5.95 11.11 8.91
N THR A 31 -5.08 12.05 9.27
CA THR A 31 -5.44 13.26 10.05
C THR A 31 -6.55 14.10 9.43
N ARG A 32 -6.63 14.11 8.10
CA ARG A 32 -7.68 14.82 7.32
C ARG A 32 -8.76 13.88 6.78
N SER A 33 -8.68 12.59 7.10
CA SER A 33 -9.62 11.57 6.68
C SER A 33 -10.72 11.38 7.71
N GLN A 34 -11.90 10.99 7.27
CA GLN A 34 -12.94 10.52 8.17
C GLN A 34 -12.50 9.23 8.90
N PRO A 35 -12.96 9.00 10.14
CA PRO A 35 -12.58 7.82 10.93
C PRO A 35 -12.79 6.49 10.18
N GLN A 36 -13.86 6.40 9.39
CA GLN A 36 -14.18 5.22 8.58
C GLN A 36 -13.07 4.83 7.60
N VAL A 37 -12.32 5.80 7.05
CA VAL A 37 -11.24 5.54 6.09
C VAL A 37 -10.08 4.83 6.78
N HIS A 38 -9.77 5.23 8.03
CA HIS A 38 -8.75 4.58 8.83
C HIS A 38 -9.19 3.18 9.29
N GLU A 39 -10.47 3.01 9.68
CA GLU A 39 -11.04 1.69 9.98
C GLU A 39 -10.96 0.76 8.76
N THR A 40 -11.38 1.24 7.60
CA THR A 40 -11.33 0.51 6.32
C THR A 40 -9.91 0.05 6.01
N TYR A 41 -8.91 0.94 6.13
CA TYR A 41 -7.50 0.57 5.98
C TYR A 41 -7.09 -0.55 6.95
N LYS A 42 -7.43 -0.43 8.23
CA LYS A 42 -7.07 -1.44 9.24
C LYS A 42 -7.68 -2.81 8.92
N ILE A 43 -8.97 -2.85 8.58
CA ILE A 43 -9.68 -4.08 8.24
C ILE A 43 -9.10 -4.68 6.95
N LEU A 44 -8.87 -3.87 5.92
CA LEU A 44 -8.29 -4.34 4.65
C LEU A 44 -6.91 -4.99 4.87
N VAL A 45 -6.00 -4.30 5.58
CA VAL A 45 -4.68 -4.86 5.89
C VAL A 45 -4.78 -6.12 6.73
N GLN A 46 -5.70 -6.18 7.70
CA GLN A 46 -5.93 -7.38 8.50
C GLN A 46 -6.40 -8.56 7.64
N GLN A 47 -7.34 -8.34 6.71
CA GLN A 47 -7.82 -9.39 5.80
C GLN A 47 -6.72 -9.87 4.86
N LEU A 48 -5.92 -8.95 4.31
CA LEU A 48 -4.79 -9.30 3.45
C LEU A 48 -3.72 -10.08 4.21
N LYS A 49 -3.41 -9.73 5.47
CA LYS A 49 -2.44 -10.46 6.30
C LYS A 49 -2.83 -11.90 6.60
N LYS A 50 -4.12 -12.24 6.56
CA LYS A 50 -4.59 -13.62 6.72
C LYS A 50 -4.28 -14.49 5.49
N ARG A 51 -4.06 -13.86 4.33
CA ARG A 51 -3.93 -14.53 3.03
C ARG A 51 -2.50 -14.46 2.48
N LEU A 52 -1.80 -13.35 2.74
CA LEU A 52 -0.56 -12.97 2.06
C LEU A 52 0.54 -12.63 3.08
N ARG A 53 1.80 -12.82 2.66
CA ARG A 53 2.98 -12.39 3.42
C ARG A 53 3.56 -11.13 2.79
N PHE A 54 3.45 -9.98 3.46
CA PHE A 54 3.97 -8.71 2.96
C PHE A 54 4.47 -7.80 4.07
N THR A 55 5.28 -6.82 3.69
CA THR A 55 5.65 -5.70 4.57
C THR A 55 4.86 -4.45 4.18
N VAL A 56 4.65 -3.56 5.15
CA VAL A 56 3.93 -2.30 4.97
C VAL A 56 4.91 -1.15 5.11
N THR A 57 4.96 -0.27 4.13
CA THR A 57 5.74 0.98 4.21
C THR A 57 4.81 2.17 4.08
N THR A 58 5.02 3.17 4.92
CA THR A 58 4.27 4.43 4.90
C THR A 58 5.15 5.53 4.30
N SER A 59 4.62 6.25 3.30
CA SER A 59 5.21 7.46 2.73
C SER A 59 4.43 8.70 3.19
N ALA A 60 4.82 9.89 2.71
CA ALA A 60 4.10 11.12 3.04
C ALA A 60 2.67 11.20 2.48
N LYS A 61 2.31 10.38 1.48
CA LYS A 61 1.00 10.45 0.81
C LYS A 61 0.35 9.09 0.57
N SER A 62 1.03 7.99 0.87
CA SER A 62 0.55 6.64 0.54
C SER A 62 1.09 5.59 1.49
N ILE A 63 0.44 4.44 1.47
CA ILE A 63 0.86 3.21 2.14
C ILE A 63 1.07 2.17 1.06
N THR A 64 2.26 1.59 1.01
CA THR A 64 2.64 0.61 -0.01
C THR A 64 2.87 -0.74 0.63
N LEU A 65 2.34 -1.79 0.02
CA LEU A 65 2.60 -3.17 0.39
C LEU A 65 3.67 -3.76 -0.51
N TYR A 66 4.65 -4.41 0.11
CA TYR A 66 5.77 -5.07 -0.57
C TYR A 66 5.74 -6.57 -0.32
N ALA A 67 5.90 -7.34 -1.39
CA ALA A 67 6.06 -8.78 -1.32
C ALA A 67 7.44 -9.16 -0.72
N PRO A 68 7.67 -10.44 -0.35
CA PRO A 68 8.94 -10.86 0.26
C PRO A 68 10.17 -10.62 -0.61
N ASN A 69 10.00 -10.56 -1.93
CA ASN A 69 11.06 -10.21 -2.90
C ASN A 69 11.25 -8.69 -3.07
N HIS A 70 10.73 -7.88 -2.15
CA HIS A 70 10.84 -6.42 -2.12
C HIS A 70 10.18 -5.68 -3.30
N LYS A 71 9.34 -6.34 -4.11
CA LYS A 71 8.54 -5.68 -5.15
C LYS A 71 7.25 -5.12 -4.56
N ALA A 72 6.91 -3.87 -4.90
CA ALA A 72 5.65 -3.23 -4.52
C ALA A 72 4.51 -3.80 -5.38
N PHE A 73 3.45 -4.30 -4.75
CA PHE A 73 2.32 -4.90 -5.48
C PHE A 73 0.99 -4.16 -5.27
N TYR A 74 0.87 -3.39 -4.19
CA TYR A 74 -0.36 -2.69 -3.85
C TYR A 74 -0.08 -1.36 -3.16
N VAL A 75 -0.81 -0.32 -3.56
CA VAL A 75 -0.67 1.02 -3.00
C VAL A 75 -2.02 1.54 -2.57
N MET A 76 -2.10 2.09 -1.36
CA MET A 76 -3.27 2.73 -0.79
C MET A 76 -2.97 4.21 -0.53
N LYS A 77 -3.95 5.06 -0.77
CA LYS A 77 -3.91 6.52 -0.58
C LYS A 77 -5.16 6.93 0.20
N PRO A 78 -5.02 7.30 1.48
CA PRO A 78 -6.14 7.80 2.26
C PRO A 78 -6.69 9.09 1.67
N GLY A 79 -7.96 9.09 1.26
CA GLY A 79 -8.72 10.27 0.88
C GLY A 79 -9.47 10.84 2.08
N LYS A 80 -10.30 11.87 1.84
CA LYS A 80 -11.13 12.47 2.89
C LYS A 80 -12.25 11.52 3.34
N THR A 81 -12.92 10.87 2.39
CA THR A 81 -14.13 10.04 2.63
C THR A 81 -13.98 8.58 2.20
N PHE A 82 -12.93 8.25 1.43
CA PHE A 82 -12.65 6.90 0.94
C PHE A 82 -11.15 6.60 0.98
N LEU A 83 -10.81 5.31 0.98
CA LEU A 83 -9.46 4.80 0.76
C LEU A 83 -9.32 4.50 -0.74
N ASP A 84 -8.54 5.31 -1.44
CA ASP A 84 -8.20 5.05 -2.84
C ASP A 84 -7.03 4.08 -2.90
N SER A 85 -7.01 3.21 -3.90
CA SER A 85 -5.97 2.20 -4.01
C SER A 85 -5.73 1.81 -5.45
N PHE A 86 -4.55 1.25 -5.73
CA PHE A 86 -4.29 0.64 -7.02
C PHE A 86 -3.29 -0.52 -6.91
N PHE A 87 -3.38 -1.41 -7.88
CA PHE A 87 -2.44 -2.49 -8.15
C PHE A 87 -2.09 -2.52 -9.64
N ILE A 88 -1.13 -3.36 -10.03
CA ILE A 88 -0.71 -3.52 -11.42
C ILE A 88 -0.82 -4.98 -11.84
N LEU A 89 -1.41 -5.21 -13.03
CA LEU A 89 -1.39 -6.48 -13.75
C LEU A 89 -0.95 -6.26 -15.21
N ASP A 90 -0.74 -7.34 -15.95
CA ASP A 90 -0.46 -7.33 -17.39
C ASP A 90 -1.71 -7.45 -18.28
N GLU A 91 -2.87 -7.67 -17.66
CA GLU A 91 -4.18 -7.68 -18.32
C GLU A 91 -5.01 -6.45 -17.95
N LYS A 92 -5.81 -5.96 -18.91
CA LYS A 92 -6.76 -4.87 -18.70
C LYS A 92 -8.05 -5.43 -18.11
N LEU A 93 -8.43 -4.99 -16.91
CA LEU A 93 -9.67 -5.39 -16.23
C LEU A 93 -10.50 -4.15 -15.95
N GLU A 94 -11.73 -4.09 -16.44
CA GLU A 94 -12.63 -2.92 -16.31
C GLU A 94 -13.91 -3.21 -15.52
N GLU A 95 -13.98 -4.39 -14.91
CA GLU A 95 -15.12 -4.83 -14.13
C GLU A 95 -15.07 -4.28 -12.69
N PHE A 96 -16.25 -4.01 -12.11
CA PHE A 96 -16.37 -3.63 -10.71
C PHE A 96 -15.67 -4.67 -9.81
N PRO A 97 -14.86 -4.29 -8.82
CA PRO A 97 -14.76 -2.95 -8.20
C PRO A 97 -13.74 -1.98 -8.84
N VAL A 98 -13.17 -2.31 -10.00
CA VAL A 98 -12.26 -1.40 -10.70
C VAL A 98 -13.06 -0.24 -11.28
N TYR A 99 -12.79 0.99 -10.81
CA TYR A 99 -13.49 2.19 -11.30
C TYR A 99 -12.67 2.96 -12.35
N LYS A 100 -11.39 2.67 -12.47
CA LYS A 100 -10.46 3.32 -13.40
C LYS A 100 -9.30 2.40 -13.72
N VAL A 101 -8.86 2.42 -14.97
CA VAL A 101 -7.62 1.80 -15.44
C VAL A 101 -6.73 2.87 -16.06
N ALA A 102 -5.43 2.81 -15.79
CA ALA A 102 -4.40 3.58 -16.50
C ALA A 102 -3.35 2.61 -17.06
N GLN A 103 -2.75 2.93 -18.21
CA GLN A 103 -1.73 2.08 -18.83
C GLN A 103 -0.35 2.75 -18.70
N PRO A 104 0.40 2.52 -17.61
CA PRO A 104 1.71 3.13 -17.42
C PRO A 104 2.78 2.62 -18.40
N SER A 105 2.59 1.44 -19.01
CA SER A 105 3.48 0.93 -20.06
C SER A 105 2.71 0.03 -21.03
N LYS A 106 3.35 -0.36 -22.14
CA LYS A 106 2.73 -1.23 -23.16
C LYS A 106 2.18 -2.56 -22.60
N THR A 107 2.74 -3.06 -21.50
CA THR A 107 2.45 -4.39 -20.95
C THR A 107 1.95 -4.37 -19.50
N ARG A 108 1.59 -3.19 -18.98
CA ARG A 108 1.17 -3.01 -17.59
C ARG A 108 -0.02 -2.08 -17.51
N TYR A 109 -1.00 -2.50 -16.73
CA TYR A 109 -2.22 -1.76 -16.43
C TYR A 109 -2.27 -1.52 -14.92
N ALA A 110 -2.53 -0.28 -14.53
CA ALA A 110 -2.79 0.12 -13.16
C ALA A 110 -4.30 0.20 -12.94
N HIS A 111 -4.82 -0.63 -12.05
CA HIS A 111 -6.24 -0.78 -11.76
C HIS A 111 -6.56 -0.12 -10.43
N PHE A 112 -7.53 0.80 -10.43
CA PHE A 112 -7.87 1.58 -9.25
C PHE A 112 -9.17 1.08 -8.62
N ILE A 113 -9.16 0.90 -7.30
CA ILE A 113 -10.31 0.54 -6.47
C ILE A 113 -10.48 1.57 -5.36
N ARG A 114 -11.72 1.92 -5.03
CA ARG A 114 -12.07 2.75 -3.86
C ARG A 114 -12.87 1.95 -2.85
N PHE A 115 -12.50 2.12 -1.58
CA PHE A 115 -13.28 1.63 -0.45
C PHE A 115 -13.80 2.84 0.33
N TYR A 116 -15.10 3.05 0.34
CA TYR A 116 -15.79 4.07 1.12
C TYR A 116 -15.98 3.62 2.57
N SER A 117 -16.14 2.31 2.77
CA SER A 117 -16.27 1.68 4.08
C SER A 117 -15.59 0.30 4.13
N LYS A 118 -15.56 -0.30 5.32
CA LYS A 118 -15.10 -1.68 5.49
C LYS A 118 -16.00 -2.71 4.81
N ASP A 119 -17.26 -2.35 4.55
CA ASP A 119 -18.24 -3.26 3.95
C ASP A 119 -17.97 -3.44 2.44
N ASP A 120 -17.26 -2.50 1.82
CA ASP A 120 -16.78 -2.61 0.42
C ASP A 120 -15.61 -3.60 0.27
N ILE A 121 -15.08 -4.16 1.37
CA ILE A 121 -13.99 -5.14 1.35
C ILE A 121 -14.57 -6.53 1.05
N GLU A 122 -15.01 -6.69 -0.19
CA GLU A 122 -15.60 -7.92 -0.70
C GLU A 122 -14.55 -8.92 -1.19
N GLN A 123 -14.96 -10.17 -1.41
CA GLN A 123 -14.07 -11.23 -1.89
C GLN A 123 -13.45 -10.90 -3.26
N THR A 124 -14.20 -10.26 -4.16
CA THR A 124 -13.71 -9.86 -5.49
C THR A 124 -12.54 -8.88 -5.36
N ALA A 125 -12.65 -7.86 -4.50
CA ALA A 125 -11.57 -6.90 -4.27
C ALA A 125 -10.32 -7.59 -3.67
N LEU A 126 -10.52 -8.48 -2.69
CA LEU A 126 -9.41 -9.24 -2.09
C LEU A 126 -8.72 -10.16 -3.10
N HIS A 127 -9.49 -10.80 -3.98
CA HIS A 127 -8.96 -11.69 -5.02
C HIS A 127 -8.10 -10.91 -6.02
N LEU A 128 -8.53 -9.73 -6.47
CA LEU A 128 -7.75 -8.87 -7.37
C LEU A 128 -6.41 -8.45 -6.74
N ILE A 129 -6.40 -8.11 -5.45
CA ILE A 129 -5.17 -7.75 -4.73
C ILE A 129 -4.24 -8.98 -4.59
N GLU A 130 -4.81 -10.16 -4.37
CA GLU A 130 -4.07 -11.42 -4.34
C GLU A 130 -3.46 -11.76 -5.70
N GLN A 131 -4.19 -11.57 -6.80
CA GLN A 131 -3.65 -11.71 -8.16
C GLN A 131 -2.44 -10.80 -8.38
N ALA A 132 -2.53 -9.53 -7.97
CA ALA A 132 -1.40 -8.61 -8.04
C ALA A 132 -0.21 -9.10 -7.20
N TYR A 133 -0.45 -9.59 -6.00
CA TYR A 133 0.61 -10.19 -5.18
C TYR A 133 1.30 -11.36 -5.91
N GLN A 134 0.53 -12.30 -6.46
CA GLN A 134 1.05 -13.45 -7.21
C GLN A 134 1.83 -13.02 -8.45
N PHE A 135 1.34 -12.01 -9.16
CA PHE A 135 2.00 -11.46 -10.33
C PHE A 135 3.40 -10.92 -10.00
N PHE A 136 3.58 -10.27 -8.84
CA PHE A 136 4.89 -9.76 -8.42
C PHE A 136 5.78 -10.81 -7.74
N THR A 137 5.24 -11.91 -7.20
CA THR A 137 6.05 -12.96 -6.56
C THR A 137 6.49 -14.09 -7.48
N LYS A 138 5.72 -14.40 -8.55
CA LYS A 138 6.04 -15.46 -9.52
C LYS A 138 7.05 -15.03 -10.61
N GLN A 139 7.44 -13.75 -10.62
CA GLN A 139 8.49 -13.19 -11.49
C GLN A 139 9.84 -13.16 -10.79
#